data_AF-A0A5E6U4P5-F1
#
_entry.id   AF-A0A5E6U4P5-F1
#
_cell.length_a   1.000
_cell.length_b   1.000
_cell.length_c   1.000
_cell.angle_alpha   90.00
_cell.angle_beta   90.00
_cell.angle_gamma   90.00
#
_symmetry.space_group_name_H-M   'P 1'
#
loop_
_entity.id
_entity.type
_entity.pdbx_description
1 polymer ?
#
loop_
_entity_poly.entity_id
_entity_poly.type
_entity_poly.pdbx_seq_one_letter_code
_entity_poly.pdbx_strand_id
1 'polypeptide(L)'
;MPEVHTLFQCPVCEATHEDTEEAISCCNIDGITCPSCLRDYSSVTIHYSAIKVSGHCNTCNPLFTIEQQLAIQDLHYQETGHREHLHD
;
A
#
# COMPACT_ATOMS: atom_id res chain seq x y z
N MET A 1 -9.67 -11.01 -35.90
CA MET A 1 -8.63 -11.08 -34.86
C MET A 1 -9.27 -10.63 -33.56
N PRO A 2 -9.14 -11.34 -32.43
CA PRO A 2 -9.55 -10.78 -31.15
C PRO A 2 -8.64 -9.59 -30.82
N GLU A 3 -9.24 -8.47 -30.42
CA GLU A 3 -8.52 -7.32 -29.88
C GLU A 3 -8.16 -7.60 -28.41
N VAL A 4 -6.89 -7.39 -28.06
CA VAL A 4 -6.40 -7.48 -26.68
C VAL A 4 -6.45 -6.08 -26.10
N HIS A 5 -7.27 -5.87 -25.06
CA HIS A 5 -7.38 -4.60 -24.35
C HIS A 5 -6.60 -4.69 -23.03
N THR A 6 -5.83 -3.65 -22.73
CA THR A 6 -5.18 -3.48 -21.42
C THR A 6 -6.18 -2.81 -20.48
N LEU A 7 -6.46 -3.42 -19.34
CA LEU A 7 -7.30 -2.86 -18.28
C LEU A 7 -6.46 -2.72 -17.01
N PHE A 8 -6.75 -1.69 -16.21
CA PHE A 8 -6.09 -1.38 -14.96
C PHE A 8 -7.06 -1.61 -13.81
N GLN A 9 -6.63 -2.32 -12.77
CA GLN A 9 -7.49 -2.62 -11.62
C GLN A 9 -7.13 -1.73 -10.43
N CYS A 10 -8.14 -1.12 -9.80
CA CYS A 10 -7.97 -0.43 -8.53
C CYS A 10 -7.67 -1.47 -7.43
N PRO A 11 -6.55 -1.35 -6.71
CA PRO A 11 -6.18 -2.32 -5.67
C PRO A 11 -7.03 -2.21 -4.40
N VAL A 12 -7.94 -1.23 -4.30
CA VAL A 12 -8.83 -1.05 -3.14
C VAL A 12 -10.19 -1.72 -3.37
N CYS A 13 -10.88 -1.32 -4.43
CA CYS A 13 -12.26 -1.75 -4.71
C CYS A 13 -12.38 -2.79 -5.82
N GLU A 14 -11.22 -3.21 -6.38
CA GLU A 14 -11.11 -4.20 -7.46
C GLU A 14 -11.81 -3.80 -8.76
N ALA A 15 -12.28 -2.54 -8.88
CA ALA A 15 -12.86 -2.01 -10.09
C ALA A 15 -11.81 -1.94 -11.22
N THR A 16 -12.22 -2.31 -12.42
CA THR A 16 -11.40 -2.23 -13.63
C THR A 16 -11.67 -0.93 -14.37
N HIS A 17 -10.59 -0.28 -14.79
CA HIS A 17 -10.57 0.98 -15.54
C HIS A 17 -9.79 0.80 -16.83
N GLU A 18 -10.08 1.61 -17.84
CA GLU A 18 -9.35 1.59 -19.11
C GLU A 18 -8.02 2.34 -19.01
N ASP A 19 -7.94 3.31 -18.10
CA ASP A 19 -6.77 4.16 -17.90
C ASP A 19 -6.10 3.96 -16.53
N THR A 20 -4.78 4.02 -16.51
CA THR A 20 -3.98 3.93 -15.27
C THR A 20 -4.32 5.05 -14.30
N GLU A 21 -4.51 6.28 -14.82
CA GLU A 21 -4.82 7.45 -13.98
C GLU A 21 -6.21 7.33 -13.34
N GLU A 22 -7.19 6.76 -14.05
CA GLU A 22 -8.49 6.43 -13.48
C GLU A 22 -8.38 5.36 -12.39
N ALA A 23 -7.59 4.31 -12.61
CA ALA A 23 -7.40 3.27 -11.61
C ALA A 23 -6.71 3.80 -10.32
N ILE A 24 -5.76 4.73 -10.46
CA ILE A 24 -5.06 5.36 -9.32
C ILE A 24 -6.00 6.34 -8.58
N SER A 25 -6.78 7.13 -9.32
CA SER A 25 -7.68 8.13 -8.75
C SER A 25 -9.00 7.54 -8.23
N CYS A 26 -9.37 6.32 -8.63
CA CYS A 26 -10.62 5.65 -8.26
C CYS A 26 -10.94 5.72 -6.77
N CYS A 27 -9.95 5.42 -5.92
CA CYS A 27 -10.07 5.50 -4.46
C CYS A 27 -9.11 6.54 -3.86
N ASN A 28 -8.60 7.46 -4.69
CA ASN A 28 -7.67 8.51 -4.31
C ASN A 28 -6.44 7.96 -3.57
N ILE A 29 -5.78 6.98 -4.20
CA ILE A 29 -4.70 6.20 -3.58
C ILE A 29 -3.47 7.10 -3.42
N ASP A 30 -3.18 7.48 -2.18
CA ASP A 30 -1.94 8.17 -1.85
C ASP A 30 -0.73 7.23 -1.95
N GLY A 31 0.45 7.80 -2.23
CA GLY A 31 1.72 7.10 -2.25
C GLY A 31 2.76 7.75 -1.33
N ILE A 32 3.65 6.95 -0.75
CA ILE A 32 4.79 7.44 0.04
C ILE A 32 6.08 6.70 -0.36
N THR A 33 7.18 7.45 -0.42
CA THR A 33 8.50 6.90 -0.74
C THR A 33 9.26 6.56 0.53
N CYS A 34 9.83 5.35 0.63
CA CYS A 34 10.72 5.01 1.74
C CYS A 34 12.06 5.75 1.61
N PRO A 35 12.54 6.49 2.63
CA PRO A 35 13.77 7.27 2.54
C PRO A 35 15.04 6.42 2.47
N SER A 36 14.98 5.12 2.80
CA SER A 36 16.14 4.24 2.78
C SER A 36 16.31 3.47 1.48
N CYS A 37 15.22 2.94 0.89
CA CYS A 37 15.29 2.17 -0.36
C CYS A 37 14.76 2.92 -1.58
N LEU A 38 14.23 4.13 -1.39
CA LEU A 38 13.67 5.00 -2.44
C LEU A 38 12.55 4.34 -3.25
N ARG A 39 11.91 3.30 -2.70
CA ARG A 39 10.75 2.64 -3.31
C ARG A 39 9.46 3.34 -2.88
N ASP A 40 8.58 3.54 -3.85
CA ASP A 40 7.23 4.05 -3.64
C ASP A 40 6.27 2.93 -3.22
N TYR A 41 5.46 3.22 -2.22
CA TYR A 41 4.44 2.32 -1.70
C TYR A 41 3.10 3.04 -1.72
N SER A 42 2.06 2.36 -2.23
CA SER A 42 0.69 2.86 -2.19
C SER A 42 0.09 2.69 -0.80
N SER A 43 -0.87 3.57 -0.46
CA SER A 43 -1.64 3.59 0.79
C SER A 43 -2.34 2.28 1.14
N VAL A 44 -2.50 1.40 0.17
CA VAL A 44 -3.08 0.05 0.35
C VAL A 44 -2.10 -0.99 0.88
N THR A 45 -0.81 -0.68 0.97
CA THR A 45 0.22 -1.65 1.39
C THR A 45 0.61 -1.43 2.85
N ILE A 46 0.95 -2.49 3.59
CA ILE A 46 1.44 -2.34 4.97
C ILE A 46 2.74 -1.53 5.05
N HIS A 47 3.52 -1.51 3.96
CA HIS A 47 4.74 -0.70 3.87
C HIS A 47 4.45 0.80 3.98
N TYR A 48 3.35 1.27 3.41
CA TYR A 48 2.94 2.67 3.53
C TYR A 48 2.66 3.02 4.99
N SER A 49 1.88 2.19 5.69
CA SER A 49 1.59 2.36 7.12
C SER A 49 2.87 2.25 7.97
N ALA A 50 3.79 1.35 7.61
CA ALA A 50 5.10 1.23 8.25
C ALA A 50 5.93 2.52 8.15
N ILE A 51 5.96 3.13 6.96
CA ILE A 51 6.68 4.39 6.74
C ILE A 51 6.02 5.53 7.52
N LYS A 52 4.68 5.61 7.57
CA LYS A 52 3.98 6.63 8.36
C LYS A 52 4.27 6.54 9.86
N VAL A 53 4.33 5.33 10.43
CA VAL A 53 4.53 5.14 11.87
C VAL A 53 6.00 5.23 12.28
N SER A 54 6.91 4.73 11.45
CA SER A 54 8.31 4.48 11.83
C SER A 54 9.36 5.14 10.93
N GLY A 55 8.95 5.79 9.84
CA GLY A 55 9.82 6.42 8.86
C GLY A 55 10.42 5.49 7.81
N HIS A 56 10.27 4.16 7.94
CA HIS A 56 10.84 3.18 7.02
C HIS A 56 9.86 2.05 6.69
N CYS A 57 10.01 1.44 5.51
CA CYS A 57 9.23 0.25 5.16
C CYS A 57 9.70 -0.97 5.96
N ASN A 58 8.86 -2.01 6.06
CA ASN A 58 9.18 -3.25 6.79
C ASN A 58 10.46 -3.96 6.31
N THR A 59 10.84 -3.77 5.05
CA THR A 59 12.03 -4.39 4.47
C THR A 59 13.30 -3.68 4.96
N CYS A 60 13.23 -2.34 5.10
CA CYS A 60 14.36 -1.54 5.57
C CYS A 60 14.44 -1.52 7.10
N ASN A 61 13.32 -1.67 7.79
CA ASN A 61 13.28 -1.83 9.25
C ASN A 61 12.53 -3.11 9.64
N PRO A 62 13.20 -4.27 9.64
CA PRO A 62 12.58 -5.53 10.02
C PRO A 62 12.38 -5.68 11.54
N LEU A 63 13.00 -4.83 12.36
CA LEU A 63 13.03 -4.94 13.82
C LEU A 63 12.14 -3.88 14.48
N PHE A 64 10.87 -3.83 14.09
CA PHE A 64 9.88 -2.99 14.77
C PHE A 64 9.68 -3.44 16.22
N THR A 65 9.62 -2.47 17.12
CA THR A 65 9.13 -2.70 18.50
C THR A 65 7.69 -3.20 18.47
N ILE A 66 7.24 -3.89 19.52
CA ILE A 66 5.87 -4.42 19.61
C ILE A 66 4.85 -3.29 19.44
N GLU A 67 5.09 -2.13 20.06
CA GLU A 67 4.23 -0.96 19.95
C GLU A 67 4.14 -0.43 18.51
N GLN A 68 5.27 -0.36 17.80
CA GLN A 68 5.29 0.02 16.39
C GLN A 68 4.55 -1.01 15.52
N GLN A 69 4.75 -2.31 15.76
CA GLN A 69 4.06 -3.35 15.00
C GLN A 69 2.54 -3.23 15.13
N LEU A 70 2.04 -3.06 16.36
CA LEU A 70 0.62 -2.87 16.61
C LEU A 70 0.10 -1.59 15.95
N ALA A 71 0.81 -0.47 16.08
CA ALA A 71 0.40 0.79 15.47
C ALA A 71 0.38 0.72 13.93
N ILE A 72 1.33 0.02 13.31
CA ILE A 72 1.38 -0.17 11.86
C ILE A 72 0.20 -1.01 11.37
N GLN A 73 -0.08 -2.14 12.03
CA GLN A 73 -1.18 -3.02 11.67
C GLN A 73 -2.54 -2.36 11.89
N ASP A 74 -2.70 -1.61 12.99
CA ASP A 74 -3.93 -0.88 13.28
C ASP A 74 -4.16 0.22 12.25
N LEU A 75 -3.13 1.00 11.91
CA LEU A 75 -3.21 2.01 10.85
C LEU A 75 -3.56 1.38 9.50
N HIS A 76 -2.90 0.28 9.13
CA HIS A 76 -3.19 -0.43 7.88
C HIS A 76 -4.66 -0.89 7.84
N TYR A 77 -5.15 -1.48 8.92
CA TYR A 77 -6.55 -1.89 9.00
C TYR A 77 -7.53 -0.71 8.90
N GLN A 78 -7.19 0.44 9.48
CA GLN A 78 -8.01 1.65 9.36
C GLN A 78 -8.05 2.21 7.93
N GLU A 79 -6.91 2.16 7.22
CA GLU A 79 -6.80 2.71 5.86
C GLU A 79 -7.37 1.77 4.79
N THR A 80 -7.24 0.45 4.95
CA THR A 80 -7.58 -0.54 3.91
C THR A 80 -8.77 -1.44 4.25
N GLY A 81 -9.14 -1.52 5.53
CA GLY A 81 -10.10 -2.52 6.02
C GLY A 81 -9.56 -3.95 6.04
N HIS A 82 -8.30 -4.17 5.65
CA HIS A 82 -7.67 -5.49 5.63
C HIS A 82 -6.71 -5.67 6.81
N ARG A 83 -6.68 -6.87 7.38
CA ARG A 83 -5.71 -7.21 8.43
C ARG A 83 -4.54 -7.93 7.79
N GLU A 84 -3.38 -7.30 7.83
CA GLU A 84 -2.13 -7.86 7.35
C GLU A 84 -1.11 -7.87 8.49
N HIS A 85 -0.35 -8.95 8.60
CA HIS A 85 0.69 -9.13 9.59
C HIS A 85 2.03 -8.74 8.98
N LEU A 86 2.85 -8.00 9.75
CA LEU A 86 4.12 -7.44 9.27
C LEU A 86 5.18 -8.49 8.88
N HIS A 87 5.06 -9.73 9.37
CA HIS A 87 6.07 -10.79 9.28
C HIS A 87 5.50 -12.17 8.91
N ASP A 88 4.30 -12.23 8.35
CA ASP A 88 3.73 -13.48 7.79
C ASP A 88 4.17 -13.70 6.33
#